data_AF-A0A1J4W5B5-F1
#
_entry.id   AF-A0A1J4W5B5-F1
#
_cell.length_a   1.000
_cell.length_b   1.000
_cell.length_c   1.000
_cell.angle_alpha   90.00
_cell.angle_beta   90.00
_cell.angle_gamma   90.00
#
_symmetry.space_group_name_H-M   'P 1'
#
loop_
_entity.id
_entity.type
_entity.pdbx_description
1 polymer ?
#
loop_
_entity_poly.entity_id
_entity_poly.type
_entity_poly.pdbx_seq_one_letter_code
_entity_poly.pdbx_strand_id
1 'polypeptide(L)' 'MEIAIISLILNIIVPGLGSIIGGKTKQGIWQVILLVIGTILSVIGIGIFMILIAWIWALVSGIHLIMDANR' A
#
# COMPACT_ATOMS: atom_id res chain seq x y z
N MET A 1 2.81 17.07 6.77
CA MET A 1 3.33 16.02 7.66
C MET A 1 2.23 15.09 8.20
N GLU A 2 1.15 15.62 8.77
CA GLU A 2 0.03 14.83 9.33
C GLU A 2 -0.59 13.84 8.33
N ILE A 3 -0.91 14.30 7.11
CA ILE A 3 -1.49 13.45 6.05
C ILE A 3 -0.54 12.30 5.67
N ALA A 4 0.77 12.52 5.69
CA ALA A 4 1.76 11.49 5.34
C ALA A 4 1.81 10.37 6.39
N ILE A 5 1.72 10.72 7.68
CA ILE A 5 1.65 9.75 8.78
C ILE A 5 0.34 8.95 8.71
N ILE A 6 -0.79 9.63 8.50
CA ILE A 6 -2.10 8.97 8.31
C ILE A 6 -2.03 8.00 7.11
N SER A 7 -1.42 8.44 6.01
CA SER A 7 -1.23 7.61 4.82
C SER A 7 -0.40 6.37 5.11
N LEU A 8 0.69 6.48 5.89
CA LEU A 8 1.48 5.31 6.27
C LEU A 8 0.67 4.32 7.12
N ILE A 9 -0.06 4.82 8.13
CA ILE A 9 -0.89 3.98 9.01
C ILE A 9 -1.95 3.24 8.17
N LEU A 10 -2.62 3.95 7.26
CA LEU A 10 -3.62 3.34 6.39
C LEU A 10 -3.02 2.28 5.47
N ASN A 11 -1.81 2.48 4.95
CA ASN A 11 -1.11 1.48 4.14
C ASN A 11 -0.71 0.22 4.92
N ILE A 12 -0.46 0.33 6.23
CA ILE A 12 -0.20 -0.82 7.10
C ILE A 12 -1.46 -1.67 7.28
N ILE A 13 -2.63 -1.04 7.38
CA ILE A 13 -3.90 -1.75 7.57
C ILE A 13 -4.41 -2.30 6.24
N VAL A 14 -4.40 -1.48 5.18
CA VAL A 14 -4.86 -1.85 3.85
C VAL A 14 -3.90 -1.27 2.80
N PRO A 15 -3.14 -2.14 2.10
CA PRO A 15 -2.24 -1.71 1.04
C PRO A 15 -2.97 -0.88 -0.01
N GLY A 16 -2.46 0.31 -0.28
CA GLY A 16 -2.94 1.19 -1.33
C GLY A 16 -3.93 2.27 -0.90
N LEU A 17 -4.70 2.08 0.18
CA LEU A 17 -5.61 3.14 0.67
C LEU A 17 -4.84 4.39 1.10
N GLY A 18 -3.78 4.19 1.88
CA GLY A 18 -2.91 5.27 2.32
C GLY A 18 -2.20 5.98 1.16
N SER A 19 -1.73 5.21 0.17
CA SER A 19 -1.11 5.78 -1.03
C SER A 19 -2.08 6.59 -1.89
N ILE A 20 -3.36 6.21 -1.97
CA ILE A 20 -4.39 7.00 -2.66
C ILE A 20 -4.62 8.33 -1.94
N ILE A 21 -4.78 8.30 -0.61
CA ILE A 21 -5.04 9.49 0.20
C ILE A 21 -3.82 10.43 0.24
N GLY A 22 -2.61 9.86 0.27
CA GLY A 22 -1.36 10.61 0.18
C GLY A 22 -1.03 11.16 -1.21
N GLY A 23 -1.92 11.04 -2.19
CA GLY A 23 -1.74 11.60 -3.54
C GLY A 23 -0.89 10.74 -4.51
N LYS A 24 -0.43 9.56 -4.08
CA LYS A 24 0.25 8.56 -4.95
C LYS A 24 -0.78 7.59 -5.57
N THR A 25 -1.86 8.12 -6.15
CA THR A 25 -3.05 7.37 -6.59
C THR A 25 -2.74 6.20 -7.51
N LYS A 26 -1.83 6.37 -8.48
CA LYS A 26 -1.44 5.29 -9.40
C LYS A 26 -0.81 4.10 -8.67
N GLN A 27 0.06 4.36 -7.69
CA GLN A 27 0.69 3.29 -6.89
C GLN A 27 -0.35 2.61 -6.00
N GLY A 28 -1.22 3.40 -5.36
CA GLY A 28 -2.24 2.86 -4.49
C GLY A 28 -3.29 2.00 -5.22
N ILE A 29 -3.69 2.37 -6.44
CA ILE A 29 -4.56 1.53 -7.28
C ILE A 29 -3.91 0.16 -7.55
N TRP A 30 -2.63 0.14 -7.94
CA TRP A 30 -1.93 -1.13 -8.17
C TRP A 30 -1.81 -1.98 -6.91
N GLN A 31 -1.56 -1.36 -5.75
CA GLN A 31 -1.51 -2.06 -4.45
C GLN A 31 -2.89 -2.68 -4.10
N VAL A 32 -3.98 -1.95 -4.33
CA VAL A 32 -5.34 -2.47 -4.14
C VAL A 32 -5.65 -3.61 -5.12
N ILE A 33 -5.25 -3.49 -6.38
CA ILE A 33 -5.42 -4.57 -7.38
C ILE A 33 -4.65 -5.82 -6.95
N LEU A 34 -3.39 -5.67 -6.53
CA LEU A 34 -2.58 -6.79 -6.03
C LEU A 34 -3.17 -7.42 -4.77
N LEU A 35 -3.76 -6.61 -3.89
CA LEU A 35 -4.47 -7.09 -2.71
C LEU A 35 -5.69 -7.94 -3.10
N VAL A 36 -6.52 -7.45 -4.03
CA VAL A 36 -7.72 -8.17 -4.50
C VAL A 36 -7.35 -9.47 -5.22
N ILE A 37 -6.44 -9.39 -6.20
CA ILE A 37 -5.96 -10.56 -6.95
C ILE A 37 -5.27 -11.54 -6.01
N GLY A 38 -4.40 -11.06 -5.12
CA GLY A 38 -3.74 -11.87 -4.12
C GLY A 38 -4.72 -12.56 -3.19
N THR A 39 -5.80 -11.89 -2.77
CA THR A 39 -6.85 -12.51 -1.94
C THR A 39 -7.53 -13.65 -2.67
N ILE A 40 -7.88 -13.47 -3.95
CA ILE A 40 -8.49 -14.53 -4.77
C ILE A 40 -7.52 -15.71 -4.97
N LEU A 41 -6.25 -15.43 -5.29
CA LEU A 41 -5.23 -16.47 -5.46
C LEU A 41 -4.78 -17.13 -4.15
N SER A 42 -5.17 -16.58 -2.99
CA SER A 42 -4.80 -17.17 -1.69
C SER A 42 -5.52 -18.49 -1.44
N VAL A 43 -6.64 -18.72 -2.13
CA VAL A 43 -7.36 -20.01 -2.12
C VAL A 43 -6.46 -21.18 -2.57
N ILE A 44 -5.50 -20.91 -3.46
CA ILE A 44 -4.51 -21.88 -3.93
C ILE A 44 -3.12 -21.68 -3.31
N GLY A 45 -3.02 -20.90 -2.23
CA GLY A 45 -1.78 -20.63 -1.48
C GLY A 45 -0.83 -19.61 -2.10
N ILE A 46 -0.84 -19.42 -3.43
CA ILE A 46 0.09 -18.49 -4.12
C ILE A 46 -0.19 -17.03 -3.76
N GLY A 47 -1.46 -16.69 -3.53
CA GLY A 47 -1.87 -15.32 -3.28
C GLY A 47 -1.27 -14.70 -2.01
N ILE A 48 -0.89 -15.51 -1.01
CA ILE A 48 -0.28 -15.01 0.22
C ILE A 48 1.01 -14.22 -0.05
N PHE A 49 1.82 -14.69 -1.00
CA PHE A 49 3.08 -14.04 -1.37
C PHE A 49 2.84 -12.73 -2.11
N MET A 50 1.83 -12.68 -2.98
CA MET A 50 1.43 -11.45 -3.66
C MET A 50 0.94 -10.39 -2.67
N ILE A 51 0.15 -10.82 -1.68
CA ILE A 51 -0.34 -9.95 -0.62
C ILE A 51 0.84 -9.36 0.17
N LEU A 52 1.79 -10.19 0.59
CA LEU A 52 2.98 -9.72 1.31
C LEU A 52 3.79 -8.71 0.50
N ILE A 53 3.98 -8.96 -0.79
CA ILE A 53 4.67 -8.02 -1.69
C ILE A 53 3.92 -6.69 -1.76
N ALA A 54 2.58 -6.72 -1.87
CA ALA A 54 1.76 -5.51 -1.87
C ALA A 54 1.91 -4.71 -0.57
N TRP A 55 2.00 -5.40 0.58
CA TRP A 55 2.22 -4.79 1.89
C TRP A 55 3.61 -4.13 2.01
N ILE A 56 4.66 -4.82 1.59
CA ILE A 56 6.02 -4.26 1.57
C ILE A 56 6.06 -3.02 0.68
N TRP A 57 5.42 -3.09 -0.50
CA TRP A 57 5.36 -1.94 -1.39
C TRP A 57 4.56 -0.77 -0.79
N ALA A 58 3.44 -1.03 -0.13
CA ALA A 58 2.64 -0.02 0.55
C ALA A 58 3.42 0.69 1.67
N LEU A 59 4.25 -0.04 2.42
CA LEU A 59 5.16 0.52 3.42
C LEU A 59 6.18 1.45 2.78
N VAL A 60 6.87 1.00 1.72
CA VAL A 60 7.86 1.81 1.00
C VAL A 60 7.22 3.09 0.45
N SER A 61 6.02 2.99 -0.15
CA SER A 61 5.29 4.16 -0.63
C SER A 61 4.91 5.14 0.49
N GLY A 62 4.54 4.65 1.67
CA GLY A 62 4.24 5.48 2.84
C GLY A 62 5.49 6.19 3.38
N ILE A 63 6.63 5.50 3.44
CA ILE A 63 7.91 6.09 3.85
C ILE A 63 8.35 7.17 2.88
N HIS A 64 8.28 6.92 1.56
CA HIS A 64 8.57 7.95 0.56
C HIS A 64 7.67 9.17 0.71
N LEU A 65 6.39 8.99 1.05
CA LEU A 65 5.48 10.10 1.33
C LEU A 65 5.90 10.96 2.52
N ILE A 66 6.41 10.34 3.59
CA ILE A 66 6.94 11.07 4.75
C ILE A 66 8.22 11.81 4.38
N MET A 67 9.12 11.18 3.63
CA MET A 67 10.36 11.81 3.15
C MET A 67 10.07 13.01 2.24
N ASP A 68 9.13 12.85 1.30
CA ASP A 68 8.68 13.92 0.40
C ASP A 68 8.04 15.08 1.18
N ALA A 69 7.34 14.80 2.29
CA ALA A 69 6.69 15.81 3.12
C ALA A 69 7.62 16.48 4.15
N ASN A 70 8.81 15.93 4.37
CA ASN A 70 9.82 16.48 5.28
C ASN A 70 10.89 17.33 4.56
N ARG A 71 10.87 17.33 3.23
CA ARG A 71 11.77 18.11 2.39
C ARG A 71 11.12 19.44 1.99
#